data_AF-A0A6M0CX12-F1
#
_entry.id   AF-A0A6M0CX12-F1
#
_cell.length_a   1.000
_cell.length_b   1.000
_cell.length_c   1.000
_cell.angle_alpha   90.00
_cell.angle_beta   90.00
_cell.angle_gamma   90.00
#
_symmetry.space_group_name_H-M   'P 1'
#
loop_
_entity.id
_entity.type
_entity.pdbx_description
1 polymer ?
#
loop_
_entity_poly.entity_id
_entity_poly.type
_entity_poly.pdbx_seq_one_letter_code
_entity_poly.pdbx_strand_id
1 'polypeptide(L)'
;GVGKTTFAAALAKLLEHPQGRVVALDLDPQNSLGAQLGLPPSTPGLSQASHGAEPWNTVCQALPDSPVECLPFGHADAAQLHTLEQHLANEPGWLMQQLATLALTPDDVLIIDLPTGPNTWLAPVLAMADQVVAVTLPDTASYRVLDTLQAWLAPLHQRTPAARCSYLINQVDPTRALNWTCARYCASVWDANCWAWSGSTTASMKPRPSNSTPSPRYPAALPARTCAPQRMRSPSPSPIIAKNPAPHDCAP
;
A
#
# COMPACT_ATOMS: atom_id res chain seq x y z
N GLY A 1 4.02 -8.64 5.93
CA GLY A 1 2.77 -7.95 6.27
C GLY A 1 3.00 -6.55 6.79
N VAL A 2 3.58 -5.66 5.97
CA VAL A 2 3.80 -4.24 6.32
C VAL A 2 2.51 -3.39 6.23
N GLY A 3 1.39 -3.99 5.83
CA GLY A 3 0.08 -3.33 5.71
C GLY A 3 -0.26 -2.77 4.33
N LYS A 4 0.38 -3.23 3.24
CA LYS A 4 0.09 -2.80 1.86
C LYS A 4 -1.38 -2.99 1.49
N THR A 5 -1.86 -4.23 1.60
CA THR A 5 -3.25 -4.60 1.33
C THR A 5 -4.24 -3.78 2.16
N THR A 6 -3.96 -3.61 3.46
CA THR A 6 -4.86 -2.83 4.32
C THR A 6 -4.88 -1.35 3.96
N PHE A 7 -3.73 -0.79 3.59
CA PHE A 7 -3.68 0.55 3.05
C PHE A 7 -4.44 0.66 1.73
N ALA A 8 -4.28 -0.28 0.81
CA ALA A 8 -4.99 -0.31 -0.47
C ALA A 8 -6.51 -0.41 -0.29
N ALA A 9 -6.98 -1.30 0.59
CA ALA A 9 -8.40 -1.46 0.91
C ALA A 9 -9.00 -0.20 1.55
N ALA A 10 -8.27 0.40 2.50
CA ALA A 10 -8.70 1.63 3.15
C ALA A 10 -8.71 2.82 2.18
N LEU A 11 -7.68 2.95 1.34
CA LEU A 11 -7.61 3.98 0.31
C LEU A 11 -8.78 3.85 -0.66
N ALA A 12 -9.06 2.64 -1.15
CA ALA A 12 -10.18 2.41 -2.05
C ALA A 12 -11.52 2.85 -1.43
N LYS A 13 -11.78 2.45 -0.17
CA LYS A 13 -13.03 2.78 0.53
C LYS A 13 -13.18 4.25 0.94
N LEU A 14 -12.08 4.95 1.19
CA LEU A 14 -12.07 6.32 1.73
C LEU A 14 -11.81 7.39 0.67
N LEU A 15 -11.34 7.01 -0.52
CA LEU A 15 -11.10 7.95 -1.60
C LEU A 15 -12.43 8.45 -2.15
N GLU A 16 -12.77 9.70 -1.83
CA GLU A 16 -13.89 10.40 -2.44
C GLU A 16 -13.53 10.78 -3.88
N HIS A 17 -14.16 10.12 -4.85
CA HIS A 17 -13.91 10.34 -6.26
C HIS A 17 -15.24 10.51 -7.03
N PRO A 18 -15.90 11.67 -6.95
CA PRO A 18 -17.25 11.82 -7.52
C PRO A 18 -17.29 11.86 -9.07
N GLN A 19 -16.15 12.09 -9.72
CA GLN A 19 -16.07 12.27 -11.18
C GLN A 19 -15.82 10.97 -11.97
N GLY A 20 -15.52 9.87 -11.27
CA GLY A 20 -15.26 8.57 -11.89
C GLY A 20 -15.24 7.47 -10.85
N ARG A 21 -14.86 6.26 -11.22
CA ARG A 21 -14.91 5.09 -10.32
C ARG A 21 -13.55 4.75 -9.72
N VAL A 22 -13.59 4.08 -8.58
CA VAL A 22 -12.40 3.50 -7.95
C VAL A 22 -12.41 2.00 -8.17
N VAL A 23 -11.37 1.47 -8.79
CA VAL A 23 -11.19 0.03 -9.02
C VAL A 23 -10.00 -0.45 -8.20
N ALA A 24 -10.23 -1.41 -7.31
CA ALA A 24 -9.20 -2.08 -6.53
C ALA A 24 -8.81 -3.40 -7.21
N LEU A 25 -7.54 -3.55 -7.57
CA LEU A 25 -6.98 -4.75 -8.22
C LEU A 25 -6.04 -5.47 -7.27
N ASP A 26 -6.33 -6.74 -7.00
CA ASP A 26 -5.47 -7.62 -6.20
C ASP A 26 -4.58 -8.46 -7.12
N LEU A 27 -3.26 -8.23 -7.10
CA LEU A 27 -2.28 -9.06 -7.79
C LEU A 27 -1.57 -10.05 -6.84
N ASP A 28 -1.94 -10.09 -5.56
CA ASP A 28 -1.38 -11.04 -4.59
C ASP A 28 -2.20 -12.34 -4.60
N PRO A 29 -1.59 -13.50 -4.91
CA PRO A 29 -2.26 -14.80 -4.80
C PRO A 29 -2.85 -15.11 -3.42
N GLN A 30 -2.41 -14.40 -2.36
CA GLN A 30 -3.03 -14.49 -1.03
C GLN A 30 -4.45 -13.93 -1.00
N ASN A 31 -4.90 -13.25 -2.07
CA ASN A 31 -6.26 -12.76 -2.30
C ASN A 31 -6.84 -11.98 -1.11
N SER A 32 -5.97 -11.21 -0.44
CA SER A 32 -6.29 -10.56 0.83
C SER A 32 -7.04 -9.24 0.64
N LEU A 33 -6.92 -8.58 -0.51
CA LEU A 33 -7.59 -7.31 -0.78
C LEU A 33 -9.09 -7.52 -0.90
N GLY A 34 -9.52 -8.51 -1.69
CA GLY A 34 -10.93 -8.87 -1.82
C GLY A 34 -11.58 -9.17 -0.47
N ALA A 35 -10.90 -9.94 0.38
CA ALA A 35 -11.37 -10.26 1.72
C ALA A 35 -11.51 -9.00 2.62
N GLN A 36 -10.57 -8.07 2.57
CA GLN A 36 -10.63 -6.81 3.32
C GLN A 36 -11.71 -5.85 2.79
N LEU A 37 -12.05 -5.97 1.51
CA LEU A 37 -13.13 -5.25 0.87
C LEU A 37 -14.51 -5.88 1.14
N GLY A 38 -14.55 -7.13 1.60
CA GLY A 38 -15.78 -7.83 2.01
C GLY A 38 -16.31 -8.80 0.96
N LEU A 39 -15.51 -9.15 -0.05
CA LEU A 39 -15.88 -10.16 -1.04
C LEU A 39 -15.82 -11.57 -0.43
N PRO A 40 -16.76 -12.46 -0.81
CA PRO A 40 -16.69 -13.88 -0.46
C PRO A 40 -15.38 -14.53 -0.94
N PRO A 41 -14.80 -15.50 -0.21
CA PRO A 41 -13.60 -16.22 -0.65
C PRO A 41 -13.78 -16.99 -1.96
N SER A 42 -15.02 -17.37 -2.30
CA SER A 42 -15.37 -18.08 -3.53
C SER A 42 -15.54 -17.17 -4.75
N THR A 43 -15.37 -15.86 -4.59
CA THR A 43 -15.50 -14.91 -5.69
C THR A 43 -14.44 -15.19 -6.78
N PRO A 44 -14.85 -15.42 -8.04
CA PRO A 44 -13.91 -15.55 -9.15
C PRO A 44 -13.06 -14.29 -9.31
N GLY A 45 -11.79 -14.45 -9.66
CA GLY A 45 -10.87 -13.34 -9.87
C GLY A 45 -10.11 -13.45 -11.19
N LEU A 46 -9.10 -12.61 -11.32
CA LEU A 46 -8.27 -12.53 -12.54
C LEU A 46 -7.64 -13.87 -12.91
N SER A 47 -7.35 -14.73 -11.93
CA SER A 47 -6.79 -16.07 -12.17
C SER A 47 -7.75 -16.93 -13.01
N GLN A 48 -9.01 -17.03 -12.59
CA GLN A 48 -10.04 -17.77 -13.32
C GLN A 48 -10.28 -17.17 -14.70
N ALA A 49 -10.41 -15.84 -14.79
CA ALA A 49 -10.67 -15.16 -16.05
C ALA A 49 -9.52 -15.40 -17.04
N SER A 50 -8.27 -15.21 -16.61
CA SER A 50 -7.10 -15.41 -17.45
C SER A 50 -6.95 -16.85 -17.91
N HIS A 51 -7.21 -17.83 -17.04
CA HIS A 51 -7.18 -19.24 -17.41
C HIS A 51 -8.26 -19.62 -18.43
N GLY A 52 -9.45 -19.01 -18.32
CA GLY A 52 -10.55 -19.17 -19.27
C GLY A 52 -10.42 -18.33 -20.54
N ALA A 53 -9.34 -17.55 -20.69
CA ALA A 53 -9.19 -16.52 -21.73
C ALA A 53 -10.34 -15.49 -21.77
N GLU A 54 -10.96 -15.25 -20.62
CA GLU A 54 -12.02 -14.27 -20.42
C GLU A 54 -11.45 -12.90 -20.04
N PRO A 55 -12.10 -11.80 -20.44
CA PRO A 55 -11.66 -10.46 -20.08
C PRO A 55 -11.87 -10.19 -18.58
N TRP A 56 -10.93 -9.47 -17.96
CA TRP A 56 -10.96 -9.18 -16.52
C TRP A 56 -12.19 -8.40 -16.04
N ASN A 57 -12.86 -7.65 -16.92
CA ASN A 57 -14.11 -6.97 -16.58
C ASN A 57 -15.26 -7.94 -16.21
N THR A 58 -15.24 -9.18 -16.68
CA THR A 58 -16.27 -10.19 -16.38
C THR A 58 -16.27 -10.65 -14.92
N VAL A 59 -15.13 -10.49 -14.26
CA VAL A 59 -14.90 -10.91 -12.87
C VAL A 59 -14.69 -9.72 -11.92
N CYS A 60 -14.78 -8.49 -12.42
CA CYS A 60 -14.72 -7.29 -11.59
C CYS A 60 -16.05 -7.11 -10.83
N GLN A 61 -15.99 -6.97 -9.50
CA GLN A 61 -17.15 -6.96 -8.63
C GLN A 61 -17.41 -5.57 -8.06
N ALA A 62 -18.62 -5.05 -8.23
CA ALA A 62 -19.07 -3.90 -7.45
C ALA A 62 -19.22 -4.28 -5.97
N LEU A 63 -18.68 -3.45 -5.07
CA LEU A 63 -18.85 -3.67 -3.64
C LEU A 63 -20.23 -3.18 -3.18
N PRO A 64 -20.93 -3.92 -2.28
CA PRO A 64 -22.20 -3.45 -1.71
C PRO A 64 -22.05 -2.09 -1.03
N ASP A 65 -23.01 -1.19 -1.25
CA ASP A 65 -23.09 0.14 -0.65
C ASP A 65 -21.83 1.01 -0.84
N SER A 66 -21.09 0.81 -1.92
CA SER A 66 -19.82 1.47 -2.18
C SER A 66 -19.64 1.76 -3.68
N PRO A 67 -19.09 2.93 -4.07
CA PRO A 67 -18.75 3.25 -5.46
C PRO A 67 -17.47 2.53 -5.95
N VAL A 68 -16.91 1.65 -5.11
CA VAL A 68 -15.67 0.91 -5.39
C VAL A 68 -15.99 -0.41 -6.07
N GLU A 69 -15.28 -0.69 -7.15
CA GLU A 69 -15.21 -2.01 -7.78
C GLU A 69 -13.93 -2.72 -7.31
N CYS A 70 -13.96 -4.05 -7.25
CA CYS A 70 -12.83 -4.87 -6.87
C CYS A 70 -12.65 -6.02 -7.86
N LEU A 71 -11.45 -6.11 -8.42
CA LEU A 71 -10.97 -7.27 -9.15
C LEU A 71 -10.05 -8.10 -8.24
N PRO A 72 -10.57 -9.14 -7.58
CA PRO A 72 -9.74 -10.00 -6.74
C PRO A 72 -8.79 -10.85 -7.59
N PHE A 73 -7.75 -11.40 -6.95
CA PHE A 73 -6.86 -12.35 -7.61
C PHE A 73 -7.63 -13.64 -7.95
N GLY A 74 -8.49 -14.06 -7.02
CA GLY A 74 -9.27 -15.29 -7.09
C GLY A 74 -8.48 -16.49 -6.58
N HIS A 75 -9.10 -17.68 -6.59
CA HIS A 75 -8.39 -18.92 -6.26
C HIS A 75 -7.46 -19.31 -7.42
N ALA A 76 -6.26 -19.81 -7.12
CA ALA A 76 -5.35 -20.34 -8.12
C ALA A 76 -4.61 -21.55 -7.58
N ASP A 77 -4.54 -22.62 -8.37
CA ASP A 77 -3.58 -23.69 -8.12
C ASP A 77 -2.19 -23.35 -8.69
N ALA A 78 -1.20 -24.21 -8.45
CA ALA A 78 0.16 -23.99 -8.90
C ALA A 78 0.30 -23.91 -10.43
N ALA A 79 -0.52 -24.65 -11.18
CA ALA A 79 -0.48 -24.63 -12.64
C ALA A 79 -1.05 -23.32 -13.18
N GLN A 80 -2.16 -22.84 -12.61
CA GLN A 80 -2.76 -21.55 -12.96
C GLN A 80 -1.84 -20.37 -12.63
N LEU A 81 -1.19 -20.38 -11.47
CA LEU A 81 -0.17 -19.39 -11.12
C LEU A 81 0.98 -19.39 -12.13
N HIS A 82 1.48 -20.57 -12.49
CA HIS A 82 2.56 -20.70 -13.46
C HIS A 82 2.13 -20.18 -14.84
N THR A 83 0.92 -20.47 -15.29
CA THR A 83 0.38 -19.95 -16.56
C THR A 83 0.28 -18.42 -16.55
N LEU A 84 -0.18 -17.80 -15.46
CA LEU A 84 -0.20 -16.34 -15.32
C LEU A 84 1.20 -15.73 -15.42
N GLU A 85 2.18 -16.33 -14.73
CA GLU A 85 3.58 -15.91 -14.81
C GLU A 85 4.14 -16.04 -16.22
N GLN A 86 3.78 -17.10 -16.95
CA GLN A 86 4.18 -17.30 -18.34
C GLN A 86 3.58 -16.24 -19.27
N HIS A 87 2.30 -15.88 -19.12
CA HIS A 87 1.72 -14.80 -19.90
C HIS A 87 2.45 -13.48 -19.66
N LEU A 88 2.71 -13.12 -18.39
CA LEU A 88 3.48 -11.92 -18.06
C LEU A 88 4.89 -11.92 -18.63
N ALA A 89 5.56 -13.07 -18.64
CA ALA A 89 6.94 -13.19 -19.08
C ALA A 89 7.08 -13.22 -20.61
N ASN A 90 6.16 -13.88 -21.29
CA ASN A 90 6.29 -14.21 -22.72
C ASN A 90 5.47 -13.29 -23.63
N GLU A 91 4.50 -12.55 -23.09
CA GLU A 91 3.61 -11.70 -23.87
C GLU A 91 3.74 -10.23 -23.42
N PRO A 92 4.67 -9.47 -24.02
CA PRO A 92 4.79 -8.04 -23.77
C PRO A 92 3.46 -7.32 -24.02
N GLY A 93 2.94 -6.64 -23.00
CA GLY A 93 1.68 -5.91 -23.08
C GLY A 93 0.44 -6.71 -22.69
N TRP A 94 0.54 -8.01 -22.36
CA TRP A 94 -0.58 -8.81 -21.89
C TRP A 94 -1.31 -8.16 -20.70
N LEU A 95 -0.56 -7.68 -19.69
CA LEU A 95 -1.15 -6.97 -18.55
C LEU A 95 -1.93 -5.73 -19.01
N MET A 96 -1.39 -4.95 -19.95
CA MET A 96 -2.09 -3.76 -20.46
C MET A 96 -3.35 -4.13 -21.25
N GLN A 97 -3.33 -5.23 -22.00
CA GLN A 97 -4.51 -5.72 -22.70
C GLN A 97 -5.61 -6.12 -21.72
N GLN A 98 -5.25 -6.84 -20.65
CA GLN A 98 -6.20 -7.22 -19.60
C GLN A 98 -6.77 -6.01 -18.86
N LEU A 99 -5.92 -5.04 -18.49
CA LEU A 99 -6.36 -3.79 -17.87
C LEU A 99 -7.27 -2.97 -18.80
N ALA A 100 -7.01 -2.98 -20.11
CA ALA A 100 -7.85 -2.28 -21.08
C ALA A 100 -9.29 -2.83 -21.12
N THR A 101 -9.50 -4.12 -20.77
CA THR A 101 -10.85 -4.70 -20.70
C THR A 101 -11.72 -4.03 -19.63
N LEU A 102 -11.11 -3.47 -18.59
CA LEU A 102 -11.82 -2.73 -17.54
C LEU A 102 -12.44 -1.42 -18.06
N ALA A 103 -12.04 -0.96 -19.24
CA ALA A 103 -12.53 0.28 -19.86
C ALA A 103 -12.38 1.51 -18.94
N LEU A 104 -11.23 1.61 -18.26
CA LEU A 104 -10.92 2.74 -17.38
C LEU A 104 -10.80 4.04 -18.20
N THR A 105 -11.36 5.11 -17.67
CA THR A 105 -11.24 6.46 -18.23
C THR A 105 -10.21 7.30 -17.47
N PRO A 106 -9.78 8.46 -17.99
CA PRO A 106 -8.89 9.37 -17.24
C PRO A 106 -9.46 9.88 -15.91
N ASP A 107 -10.78 9.78 -15.71
CA ASP A 107 -11.45 10.12 -14.46
C ASP A 107 -11.52 8.93 -13.48
N ASP A 108 -11.04 7.74 -13.85
CA ASP A 108 -11.07 6.57 -12.99
C ASP A 108 -9.75 6.41 -12.22
N VAL A 109 -9.82 5.80 -11.03
CA VAL A 109 -8.66 5.49 -10.20
C VAL A 109 -8.50 3.98 -10.06
N LEU A 110 -7.38 3.44 -10.55
CA LEU A 110 -6.99 2.05 -10.35
C LEU A 110 -5.98 1.94 -9.20
N ILE A 111 -6.36 1.26 -8.13
CA ILE A 111 -5.49 0.95 -6.98
C ILE A 111 -5.03 -0.50 -7.12
N ILE A 112 -3.73 -0.72 -7.27
CA ILE A 112 -3.14 -2.05 -7.46
C ILE A 112 -2.41 -2.49 -6.18
N ASP A 113 -2.87 -3.57 -5.55
CA ASP A 113 -2.11 -4.24 -4.47
C ASP A 113 -1.20 -5.32 -5.06
N LEU A 114 0.05 -5.35 -4.60
CA LEU A 114 1.10 -6.22 -5.12
C LEU A 114 1.56 -7.24 -4.06
N PRO A 115 2.04 -8.42 -4.50
CA PRO A 115 2.74 -9.34 -3.62
C PRO A 115 3.94 -8.67 -2.91
N THR A 116 4.30 -9.19 -1.74
CA THR A 116 5.50 -8.73 -1.03
C THR A 116 6.76 -9.35 -1.65
N GLY A 117 7.81 -8.53 -1.83
CA GLY A 117 9.09 -9.01 -2.35
C GLY A 117 9.18 -8.99 -3.88
N PRO A 118 10.27 -9.53 -4.45
CA PRO A 118 10.42 -9.61 -5.90
C PRO A 118 9.36 -10.53 -6.49
N ASN A 119 8.65 -10.06 -7.50
CA ASN A 119 7.60 -10.80 -8.20
C ASN A 119 7.49 -10.32 -9.65
N THR A 120 6.86 -11.13 -10.51
CA THR A 120 6.71 -10.87 -11.95
C THR A 120 5.81 -9.67 -12.26
N TRP A 121 4.88 -9.31 -11.36
CA TRP A 121 4.00 -8.16 -11.51
C TRP A 121 4.71 -6.82 -11.27
N LEU A 122 5.77 -6.81 -10.45
CA LEU A 122 6.38 -5.57 -9.96
C LEU A 122 6.85 -4.66 -11.09
N ALA A 123 7.72 -5.15 -11.97
CA ALA A 123 8.27 -4.34 -13.06
C ALA A 123 7.21 -3.78 -14.03
N PRO A 124 6.27 -4.57 -14.58
CA PRO A 124 5.27 -4.04 -15.50
C PRO A 124 4.27 -3.10 -14.81
N VAL A 125 3.89 -3.34 -13.55
CA VAL A 125 3.04 -2.40 -12.80
C VAL A 125 3.76 -1.09 -12.51
N LEU A 126 5.02 -1.15 -12.10
CA LEU A 126 5.85 0.05 -11.92
C LEU A 126 6.04 0.82 -13.23
N ALA A 127 6.09 0.15 -14.38
CA ALA A 127 6.23 0.81 -15.68
C ALA A 127 5.00 1.64 -16.08
N MET A 128 3.80 1.28 -15.61
CA MET A 128 2.55 1.98 -15.94
C MET A 128 2.06 2.93 -14.85
N ALA A 129 2.37 2.69 -13.57
CA ALA A 129 1.79 3.44 -12.46
C ALA A 129 2.14 4.94 -12.53
N ASP A 130 1.13 5.80 -12.35
CA ASP A 130 1.31 7.26 -12.19
C ASP A 130 1.79 7.63 -10.78
N GLN A 131 1.37 6.85 -9.79
CA GLN A 131 1.72 7.02 -8.39
C GLN A 131 2.05 5.68 -7.74
N VAL A 132 3.12 5.66 -6.95
CA VAL A 132 3.57 4.48 -6.22
C VAL A 132 3.68 4.83 -4.74
N VAL A 133 3.02 4.03 -3.90
CA VAL A 133 3.11 4.15 -2.44
C VAL A 133 3.88 2.95 -1.89
N ALA A 134 5.10 3.18 -1.45
CA ALA A 134 5.92 2.15 -0.79
C ALA A 134 5.62 2.13 0.71
N VAL A 135 5.06 1.02 1.19
CA VAL A 135 4.72 0.84 2.61
C VAL A 135 5.83 0.05 3.31
N THR A 136 6.25 0.52 4.48
CA THR A 136 7.30 -0.10 5.30
C THR A 136 6.89 -0.12 6.78
N LEU A 137 7.62 -0.87 7.61
CA LEU A 137 7.53 -0.80 9.06
C LEU A 137 8.76 -0.11 9.66
N PRO A 138 8.63 0.53 10.82
CA PRO A 138 9.74 1.09 11.58
C PRO A 138 10.42 -0.01 12.41
N ASP A 139 10.97 -1.02 11.75
CA ASP A 139 11.72 -2.10 12.36
C ASP A 139 13.04 -2.39 11.62
N THR A 140 13.92 -3.17 12.25
CA THR A 140 15.23 -3.49 11.71
C THR A 140 15.13 -4.32 10.42
N ALA A 141 14.12 -5.17 10.28
CA ALA A 141 13.96 -6.02 9.09
C ALA A 141 13.64 -5.17 7.85
N SER A 142 12.72 -4.21 8.01
CA SER A 142 12.31 -3.28 6.97
C SER A 142 13.42 -2.30 6.60
N TYR A 143 14.24 -1.91 7.58
CA TYR A 143 15.46 -1.14 7.33
C TYR A 143 16.45 -1.86 6.41
N ARG A 144 16.66 -3.17 6.60
CA ARG A 144 17.65 -3.94 5.83
C ARG A 144 17.35 -4.02 4.33
N VAL A 145 16.11 -3.80 3.93
CA VAL A 145 15.67 -3.87 2.52
C VAL A 145 15.38 -2.48 1.92
N LEU A 146 15.73 -1.42 2.65
CA LEU A 146 15.52 -0.04 2.22
C LEU A 146 16.22 0.28 0.90
N ASP A 147 17.50 -0.09 0.78
CA ASP A 147 18.29 0.12 -0.44
C ASP A 147 17.72 -0.68 -1.61
N THR A 148 17.23 -1.90 -1.37
CA THR A 148 16.56 -2.72 -2.38
C THR A 148 15.28 -2.04 -2.88
N LEU A 149 14.46 -1.52 -1.97
CA LEU A 149 13.25 -0.76 -2.31
C LEU A 149 13.59 0.50 -3.13
N GLN A 150 14.63 1.24 -2.73
CA GLN A 150 15.09 2.40 -3.50
C GLN A 150 15.55 2.02 -4.91
N ALA A 151 16.28 0.91 -5.04
CA ALA A 151 16.72 0.41 -6.34
C ALA A 151 15.54 0.04 -7.26
N TRP A 152 14.47 -0.56 -6.72
CA TRP A 152 13.26 -0.86 -7.50
C TRP A 152 12.52 0.39 -7.97
N LEU A 153 12.53 1.47 -7.18
CA LEU A 153 11.83 2.71 -7.49
C LEU A 153 12.68 3.69 -8.30
N ALA A 154 14.01 3.55 -8.33
CA ALA A 154 14.91 4.46 -9.04
C ALA A 154 14.55 4.69 -10.53
N PRO A 155 14.12 3.68 -11.31
CA PRO A 155 13.72 3.89 -12.70
C PRO A 155 12.51 4.82 -12.86
N LEU A 156 11.65 4.92 -11.86
CA LEU A 156 10.42 5.73 -11.91
C LEU A 156 10.72 7.24 -11.99
N HIS A 157 11.82 7.67 -11.37
CA HIS A 157 12.23 9.08 -11.39
C HIS A 157 12.76 9.52 -12.75
N GLN A 158 13.14 8.58 -13.62
CA GLN A 158 13.66 8.86 -14.95
C GLN A 158 12.58 8.83 -16.04
N ARG A 159 11.34 8.43 -15.70
CA ARG A 159 10.20 8.44 -16.62
C ARG A 159 9.80 9.88 -16.98
N THR A 160 9.19 10.04 -18.14
CA THR A 160 8.58 11.31 -18.58
C THR A 160 7.12 11.07 -18.95
N PRO A 161 6.14 11.61 -18.18
CA PRO A 161 6.33 12.28 -16.90
C PRO A 161 6.84 11.31 -15.82
N ALA A 162 7.54 11.84 -14.81
CA ALA A 162 8.04 11.02 -13.70
C ALA A 162 6.86 10.55 -12.84
N ALA A 163 6.86 9.27 -12.46
CA ALA A 163 5.85 8.76 -11.54
C ALA A 163 6.07 9.34 -10.14
N ARG A 164 4.97 9.56 -9.41
CA ARG A 164 5.03 10.12 -8.05
C ARG A 164 5.30 9.02 -7.05
N CYS A 165 6.47 9.04 -6.42
CA CYS A 165 6.82 8.10 -5.36
C CYS A 165 6.51 8.69 -3.98
N SER A 166 5.70 7.99 -3.17
CA SER A 166 5.42 8.31 -1.77
C SER A 166 5.76 7.12 -0.87
N TYR A 167 6.12 7.40 0.38
CA TYR A 167 6.52 6.38 1.33
C TYR A 167 5.63 6.44 2.57
N LEU A 168 5.13 5.29 3.02
CA LEU A 168 4.32 5.17 4.23
C LEU A 168 5.06 4.30 5.25
N ILE A 169 5.46 4.90 6.36
CA ILE A 169 5.93 4.20 7.55
C ILE A 169 4.71 3.85 8.39
N ASN A 170 4.32 2.58 8.33
CA ASN A 170 3.14 2.06 9.00
C ASN A 170 3.45 1.64 10.44
N GLN A 171 2.46 1.64 11.34
CA GLN A 171 2.59 1.20 12.73
C GLN A 171 3.69 1.93 13.53
N VAL A 172 3.78 3.25 13.34
CA VAL A 172 4.68 4.09 14.12
C VAL A 172 4.17 4.21 15.55
N ASP A 173 5.00 3.84 16.51
CA ASP A 173 4.72 3.90 17.94
C ASP A 173 5.82 4.73 18.62
N PRO A 174 5.55 6.01 18.93
CA PRO A 174 6.53 6.90 19.56
C PRO A 174 6.87 6.48 21.01
N THR A 175 6.07 5.60 21.63
CA THR A 175 6.35 5.08 22.98
C THR A 175 7.44 4.01 22.97
N ARG A 176 7.73 3.43 21.81
CA ARG A 176 8.76 2.39 21.62
C ARG A 176 10.00 3.00 20.98
N ALA A 177 11.06 3.18 21.78
CA ALA A 177 12.28 3.89 21.36
C ALA A 177 12.88 3.39 20.03
N LEU A 178 12.99 2.07 19.84
CA LEU A 178 13.53 1.50 18.60
C LEU A 178 12.63 1.80 17.39
N ASN A 179 11.32 1.61 17.53
CA ASN A 179 10.34 1.91 16.48
C ASN A 179 10.42 3.39 16.09
N TRP A 180 10.34 4.28 17.08
CA TRP A 180 10.44 5.71 16.83
C TRP A 180 11.75 6.12 16.15
N THR A 181 12.88 5.51 16.55
CA THR A 181 14.19 5.78 15.94
C THR A 181 14.24 5.33 14.49
N CYS A 182 13.78 4.11 14.19
CA CYS A 182 13.68 3.60 12.82
C CYS A 182 12.76 4.49 11.97
N ALA A 183 11.59 4.89 12.49
CA ALA A 183 10.65 5.75 11.80
C ALA A 183 11.29 7.11 11.41
N ARG A 184 12.00 7.75 12.34
CA ARG A 184 12.67 9.02 12.08
C ARG A 184 13.80 8.89 11.07
N TYR A 185 14.55 7.79 11.11
CA TYR A 185 15.58 7.52 10.12
C TYR A 185 14.98 7.38 8.72
N CYS A 186 13.98 6.51 8.53
CA CYS A 186 13.31 6.34 7.24
C CYS A 186 12.75 7.67 6.71
N ALA A 187 12.15 8.49 7.58
CA ALA A 187 11.66 9.81 7.22
C ALA A 187 12.78 10.76 6.76
N SER A 188 13.98 10.69 7.35
CA SER A 188 15.14 11.47 6.90
C SER A 188 15.68 11.05 5.53
N VAL A 189 15.52 9.78 5.15
CA VAL A 189 15.96 9.25 3.86
C VAL A 189 14.99 9.61 2.73
N TRP A 190 13.70 9.60 3.00
CA TRP A 190 12.64 9.81 2.00
C TRP A 190 12.04 11.22 1.99
N ASP A 191 12.48 12.06 2.92
CA ASP A 191 12.20 13.49 3.01
C ASP A 191 10.71 13.85 2.78
N ALA A 192 10.42 14.79 1.88
CA ALA A 192 9.13 15.43 1.73
C ALA A 192 7.98 14.50 1.32
N ASN A 193 8.28 13.31 0.80
CA ASN A 193 7.34 12.32 0.30
C ASN A 193 7.05 11.19 1.31
N CYS A 194 7.54 11.32 2.55
CA CYS A 194 7.34 10.34 3.61
C CYS A 194 6.18 10.70 4.55
N TRP A 195 5.33 9.71 4.80
CA TRP A 195 4.20 9.77 5.71
C TRP A 195 4.37 8.73 6.80
N ALA A 196 3.96 9.07 8.02
CA ALA A 196 3.98 8.15 9.14
C ALA A 196 2.57 7.98 9.71
N TRP A 197 2.20 6.75 9.98
CA TRP A 197 0.90 6.42 10.55
C TRP A 197 1.05 5.69 11.87
N SER A 198 0.44 6.27 12.90
CA SER A 198 0.35 5.71 14.25
C SER A 198 -1.07 5.19 14.47
N GLY A 199 -1.27 3.93 14.09
CA GLY A 199 -2.52 3.21 14.29
C GLY A 199 -2.31 1.71 14.13
N SER A 200 -3.18 0.90 14.73
CA SER A 200 -3.27 -0.52 14.43
C SER A 200 -4.29 -0.72 13.31
N THR A 201 -3.87 -1.23 12.16
CA THR A 201 -4.77 -1.49 11.00
C THR A 201 -5.74 -2.65 11.23
N THR A 202 -5.78 -3.23 12.42
CA THR A 202 -6.62 -4.37 12.82
C THR A 202 -8.02 -4.00 13.29
N ALA A 203 -8.45 -2.73 13.17
CA ALA A 203 -9.83 -2.36 13.45
C ALA A 203 -10.76 -2.94 12.37
N SER A 204 -11.25 -4.15 12.61
CA SER A 204 -12.40 -4.74 11.92
C SER A 204 -13.50 -3.68 11.80
N MET A 205 -13.77 -3.21 10.58
CA MET A 205 -14.93 -2.36 10.27
C MET A 205 -16.18 -3.20 10.46
N LYS A 206 -16.72 -3.25 11.68
CA LYS A 206 -18.10 -3.69 11.89
C LYS A 206 -19.04 -2.54 11.51
N PRO A 207 -20.11 -2.81 10.74
CA PRO A 207 -21.11 -1.80 10.44
C PRO A 207 -21.77 -1.30 11.72
N ARG A 208 -22.01 0.01 11.77
CA ARG A 208 -22.70 0.68 12.87
C ARG A 208 -24.15 0.19 12.90
N PRO A 209 -24.66 -0.39 14.00
CA PRO A 209 -26.08 -0.68 14.09
C PRO A 209 -26.87 0.64 14.15
N SER A 210 -27.97 0.70 13.42
CA SER A 210 -28.93 1.81 13.43
C SER A 210 -29.61 1.92 14.80
N ASN A 211 -29.82 3.16 15.25
CA ASN A 211 -30.31 3.53 16.57
C ASN A 211 -31.67 2.91 16.96
N SER A 212 -31.78 2.43 18.21
CA SER A 212 -33.01 2.55 19.01
C SER A 212 -32.75 2.56 20.53
N THR A 213 -33.04 3.73 21.14
CA THR A 213 -33.41 4.05 22.54
C THR A 213 -32.48 3.76 23.74
N PRO A 214 -32.45 4.66 24.76
CA PRO A 214 -31.46 4.64 25.84
C PRO A 214 -31.95 3.92 27.10
N SER A 215 -31.05 3.22 27.79
CA SER A 215 -31.18 2.90 29.22
C SER A 215 -29.81 2.88 29.91
N PRO A 216 -29.74 3.23 31.20
CA PRO A 216 -28.55 3.82 31.80
C PRO A 216 -27.66 2.79 32.50
N ARG A 217 -26.40 3.20 32.70
CA ARG A 217 -25.31 2.55 33.47
C ARG A 217 -24.28 1.79 32.63
N TYR A 218 -23.35 2.54 32.02
CA TYR A 218 -21.90 2.25 31.99
C TYR A 218 -21.18 3.59 31.73
N PRO A 219 -19.98 3.84 32.28
CA PRO A 219 -19.24 5.07 32.03
C PRO A 219 -18.89 5.17 30.54
N ALA A 220 -19.03 6.37 29.99
CA ALA A 220 -18.85 6.68 28.58
C ALA A 220 -17.51 6.15 28.04
N ALA A 221 -17.58 5.38 26.96
CA ALA A 221 -16.39 5.06 26.16
C ALA A 221 -15.80 6.35 25.60
N LEU A 222 -14.51 6.57 25.84
CA LEU A 222 -13.72 7.65 25.23
C LEU A 222 -13.88 7.58 23.70
N PRO A 223 -14.05 8.72 23.01
CA PRO A 223 -14.20 8.73 21.56
C PRO A 223 -12.93 8.16 20.91
N ALA A 224 -13.14 7.28 19.91
CA ALA A 224 -12.07 6.83 19.03
C ALA A 224 -11.40 8.06 18.43
N ARG A 225 -10.13 8.29 18.79
CA ARG A 225 -9.31 9.33 18.18
C ARG A 225 -9.19 8.99 16.70
N THR A 226 -9.76 9.82 15.85
CA THR A 226 -9.45 9.84 14.41
C THR A 226 -7.97 10.21 14.26
N CYS A 227 -7.10 9.22 14.11
CA CYS A 227 -5.70 9.44 13.75
C CYS A 227 -5.62 9.75 12.25
N ALA A 228 -5.51 11.03 11.91
CA ALA A 228 -5.15 11.47 10.56
C ALA A 228 -3.65 11.23 10.32
N PRO A 229 -3.22 10.88 9.09
CA PRO A 229 -1.80 10.83 8.75
C PRO A 229 -1.16 12.20 9.02
N GLN A 230 -0.07 12.21 9.79
CA GLN A 230 0.68 13.43 10.06
C GLN A 230 1.96 13.42 9.21
N ARG A 231 2.21 14.54 8.54
CA ARG A 231 3.49 14.76 7.86
C ARG A 231 4.57 14.95 8.92
N MET A 232 5.52 14.02 9.01
CA MET A 232 6.67 14.21 9.90
C MET A 232 7.55 15.31 9.32
N ARG A 233 7.69 16.43 10.05
CA ARG A 233 8.65 17.47 9.69
C ARG A 233 10.05 16.99 10.03
N SER A 234 10.97 17.09 9.07
CA SER A 234 12.40 16.93 9.27
C SER A 234 12.85 17.88 10.39
N PRO A 235 13.60 17.43 11.42
CA PRO A 235 14.20 18.36 12.37
C PRO A 235 15.21 19.24 11.63
N SER A 236 15.19 20.55 11.88
CA SER A 236 16.25 21.45 11.44
C SER A 236 17.60 20.91 11.94
N PRO A 237 18.67 20.93 11.11
CA PRO A 237 19.98 20.48 11.55
C PRO A 237 20.42 21.35 12.73
N SER A 238 20.49 20.76 13.92
CA SER A 238 21.17 21.40 15.04
C SER A 238 22.68 21.37 14.73
N PRO A 239 23.42 22.47 14.92
CA PRO A 239 24.85 22.47 14.65
C PRO A 239 25.53 21.46 15.58
N ILE A 240 26.22 20.49 14.99
CA ILE A 240 27.10 19.58 15.70
C ILE A 240 28.23 20.43 16.30
N ILE A 241 28.22 20.63 17.62
CA ILE A 241 29.36 21.17 18.35
C ILE A 241 30.46 20.12 18.27
N ALA A 242 31.45 20.36 17.40
CA ALA A 242 32.71 19.62 17.40
C ALA A 242 33.41 19.85 18.74
N LYS A 243 33.48 18.83 19.59
CA LYS A 243 34.41 18.81 20.73
C LYS A 243 35.82 18.63 20.17
N ASN A 244 36.63 19.69 20.20
CA ASN A 244 38.06 19.63 19.96
C ASN A 244 38.73 18.74 21.02
N PRO A 245 39.60 17.79 20.66
CA PRO A 245 40.45 17.11 21.64
C PRO A 245 41.57 18.08 22.10
N ALA A 246 41.84 18.07 23.41
CA ALA A 246 42.88 18.87 24.05
C ALA A 246 44.29 18.47 23.57
N PRO A 247 45.27 19.40 23.54
CA PRO A 247 46.64 19.08 23.17
C PRO A 247 47.33 18.32 24.32
N HIS A 248 48.04 17.25 23.97
CA HIS A 248 49.00 16.61 24.85
C HIS A 248 50.27 17.46 24.90
N ASP A 249 50.59 17.95 26.10
CA ASP A 249 51.89 18.57 26.42
C ASP A 249 53.01 17.53 26.28
N CYS A 250 53.98 17.85 25.42
CA CYS A 250 55.31 17.26 25.41
C CYS A 250 56.32 18.41 25.54
N ALA A 251 57.04 18.46 26.66
CA ALA A 251 58.34 19.11 26.77
C ALA A 251 59.03 18.74 28.11
N PRO A 252 60.35 18.85 28.23
CA PRO A 252 61.40 18.66 27.21
C PRO A 252 62.22 17.38 27.44
#